data_AF-A0A7C6FY61-F1
#
_entry.id   AF-A0A7C6FY61-F1
#
_cell.length_a   1.000
_cell.length_b   1.000
_cell.length_c   1.000
_cell.angle_alpha   90.00
_cell.angle_beta   90.00
_cell.angle_gamma   90.00
#
_symmetry.space_group_name_H-M   'P 1'
#
loop_
_entity.id
_entity.type
_entity.pdbx_description
1 polymer ?
#
loop_
_entity_poly.entity_id
_entity_poly.type
_entity_poly.pdbx_seq_one_letter_code
_entity_poly.pdbx_strand_id
1 'polypeptide(L)'
;MMSTKSKKEVTVTEEDVISLVDLFTRVPPLLLKMVVNSNKNVVRSFESQVREYKANLSREELLKIEKVMDMPVPELQEILKKAYHETGQKQLKILADPKSGDFIRQNLNELQKIIFP
;
A
#
# COMPACT_ATOMS: atom_id res chain seq x y z
N MET A 1 -4.89 -35.06 -16.58
CA MET A 1 -4.78 -33.71 -17.15
C MET A 1 -5.24 -32.70 -16.11
N MET A 2 -4.32 -32.12 -15.34
CA MET A 2 -4.66 -31.00 -14.45
C MET A 2 -4.59 -29.73 -15.28
N SER A 3 -5.75 -29.10 -15.48
CA SER A 3 -5.89 -27.84 -16.18
C SER A 3 -5.15 -26.76 -15.39
N THR A 4 -4.02 -26.31 -15.93
CA THR A 4 -3.27 -25.15 -15.47
C THR A 4 -4.15 -23.92 -15.72
N LYS A 5 -5.02 -23.59 -14.76
CA LYS A 5 -5.62 -22.26 -14.69
C LYS A 5 -4.46 -21.28 -14.59
N SER A 6 -4.23 -20.55 -15.68
CA SER A 6 -3.31 -19.43 -15.77
C SER A 6 -3.45 -18.57 -14.51
N LYS A 7 -2.40 -18.50 -13.69
CA LYS A 7 -2.27 -17.44 -12.68
C LYS A 7 -2.25 -16.15 -13.49
N LYS A 8 -3.39 -15.47 -13.58
CA LYS A 8 -3.45 -14.10 -14.10
C LYS A 8 -2.42 -13.32 -13.29
N GLU A 9 -1.36 -12.87 -13.94
CA GLU A 9 -0.26 -12.18 -13.28
C GLU A 9 -0.81 -10.87 -12.73
N VAL A 10 -1.06 -10.81 -11.43
CA VAL A 10 -1.62 -9.63 -10.78
C VAL A 10 -0.55 -8.55 -10.84
N THR A 11 -0.84 -7.52 -11.64
CA THR A 11 0.03 -6.35 -11.80
C THR A 11 -0.58 -5.21 -11.01
N VAL A 12 0.27 -4.45 -10.31
CA VAL A 12 -0.12 -3.24 -9.58
C VAL A 12 0.53 -2.07 -10.29
N THR A 13 -0.27 -1.07 -10.65
CA THR A 13 0.20 0.10 -11.41
C THR A 13 -0.22 1.42 -10.75
N GLU A 14 0.23 2.52 -11.33
CA GLU A 14 -0.15 3.88 -10.94
C GLU A 14 -1.68 4.09 -11.02
N GLU A 15 -2.37 3.45 -11.97
CA GLU A 15 -3.81 3.53 -12.11
C GLU A 15 -4.56 2.92 -10.91
N ASP A 16 -4.07 1.83 -10.33
CA ASP A 16 -4.63 1.27 -9.08
C ASP A 16 -4.54 2.31 -7.95
N VAL A 17 -3.41 3.02 -7.85
CA VAL A 17 -3.22 4.09 -6.85
C VAL A 17 -4.13 5.29 -7.12
N ILE A 18 -4.23 5.73 -8.38
CA ILE A 18 -5.07 6.86 -8.80
C ILE A 18 -6.54 6.57 -8.52
N SER A 19 -7.01 5.34 -8.77
CA SER A 19 -8.39 4.94 -8.47
C SER A 19 -8.75 5.05 -6.98
N LEU A 20 -7.74 5.04 -6.11
CA LEU A 20 -7.86 5.13 -4.65
C LEU A 20 -7.37 6.47 -4.09
N VAL A 21 -7.10 7.47 -4.95
CA VAL A 21 -6.44 8.72 -4.54
C VAL A 21 -7.20 9.48 -3.45
N ASP A 22 -8.54 9.40 -3.45
CA ASP A 22 -9.40 10.02 -2.44
C ASP A 22 -9.18 9.46 -1.03
N LEU A 23 -8.64 8.26 -0.89
CA LEU A 23 -8.26 7.70 0.41
C LEU A 23 -7.01 8.39 0.95
N PHE A 24 -6.04 8.68 0.08
CA PHE A 24 -4.81 9.37 0.46
C PHE A 24 -5.08 10.81 0.90
N THR A 25 -6.07 11.48 0.30
CA THR A 25 -6.38 12.88 0.59
C THR A 25 -7.10 13.09 1.93
N ARG A 26 -7.63 12.03 2.55
CA ARG A 26 -8.23 12.08 3.90
C ARG A 26 -7.25 12.49 5.00
N VAL A 27 -5.96 12.25 4.77
CA VAL A 27 -4.90 12.65 5.71
C VAL A 27 -4.23 13.92 5.20
N PRO A 28 -4.26 15.03 5.96
CA PRO A 28 -3.53 16.24 5.62
C PRO A 28 -2.02 15.98 5.39
N PRO A 29 -1.39 16.60 4.38
CA PRO A 29 0.02 16.35 4.06
C PRO A 29 0.99 16.60 5.23
N LEU A 30 0.72 17.61 6.06
CA LEU A 30 1.57 17.92 7.22
C LEU A 30 1.52 16.80 8.27
N LEU A 31 0.33 16.26 8.54
CA LEU A 31 0.14 15.14 9.47
C LEU A 31 0.84 13.88 8.93
N LEU A 32 0.65 13.57 7.65
CA LEU A 32 1.33 12.43 7.03
C LEU A 32 2.85 12.55 7.14
N LYS A 33 3.41 13.73 6.83
CA LYS A 33 4.85 13.97 6.93
C LYS A 33 5.39 13.77 8.35
N MET A 34 4.66 14.21 9.37
CA MET A 34 5.06 13.96 10.77
C MET A 34 5.05 12.47 11.13
N VAL A 35 4.03 11.74 10.67
CA VAL A 35 3.90 10.29 10.91
C VAL A 35 5.02 9.51 10.23
N VAL A 36 5.31 9.83 8.98
CA VAL A 36 6.41 9.25 8.19
C VAL A 36 7.76 9.55 8.83
N ASN A 37 8.04 10.82 9.16
CA ASN A 37 9.30 11.22 9.78
C ASN A 37 9.54 10.58 11.15
N SER A 38 8.46 10.29 11.88
CA SER A 38 8.52 9.60 13.18
C SER A 38 8.55 8.07 13.03
N ASN A 39 8.53 7.55 11.80
CA ASN A 39 8.53 6.14 11.46
C ASN A 39 7.49 5.32 12.25
N LYS A 40 6.27 5.87 12.41
CA LYS A 40 5.25 5.23 13.26
C LYS A 40 4.68 3.97 12.60
N ASN A 41 4.50 2.93 13.38
CA ASN A 41 3.65 1.80 13.02
C ASN A 41 2.17 2.25 13.11
N VAL A 42 1.60 2.64 11.98
CA VAL A 42 0.19 3.04 11.90
C VAL A 42 -0.72 1.83 11.87
N VAL A 43 -0.26 0.70 11.35
CA VAL A 43 -1.03 -0.54 11.24
C VAL A 43 -1.53 -1.01 12.61
N ARG A 44 -0.69 -0.94 13.64
CA ARG A 44 -1.06 -1.30 15.02
C ARG A 44 -2.27 -0.51 15.54
N SER A 45 -2.40 0.76 15.16
CA SER A 45 -3.53 1.61 15.57
C SER A 45 -4.85 1.21 14.90
N PHE A 46 -4.78 0.47 13.79
CA PHE A 46 -5.94 0.05 13.00
C PHE A 46 -6.10 -1.47 12.93
N GLU A 47 -5.43 -2.23 13.80
CA GLU A 47 -5.38 -3.69 13.71
C GLU A 47 -6.78 -4.33 13.75
N SER A 48 -7.67 -3.86 14.63
CA SER A 48 -9.02 -4.41 14.72
C SER A 48 -9.82 -4.20 13.42
N GLN A 49 -9.73 -3.01 12.83
CA GLN A 49 -10.39 -2.69 11.56
C GLN A 49 -9.81 -3.49 10.40
N VAL A 50 -8.48 -3.69 10.38
CA VAL A 50 -7.82 -4.52 9.36
C VAL A 50 -8.29 -5.97 9.46
N ARG A 51 -8.38 -6.54 10.68
CA ARG A 51 -8.86 -7.92 10.90
C ARG A 51 -10.32 -8.08 10.50
N GLU A 52 -11.16 -7.10 10.82
CA GLU A 52 -12.57 -7.11 10.44
C GLU A 52 -12.74 -7.04 8.91
N TYR A 53 -12.03 -6.13 8.25
CA TYR A 53 -12.13 -5.97 6.79
C TYR A 53 -11.58 -7.18 6.03
N LYS A 54 -10.53 -7.83 6.56
CA LYS A 54 -9.95 -9.05 5.99
C LYS A 54 -10.99 -10.14 5.73
N ALA A 55 -11.99 -10.30 6.61
CA ALA A 55 -13.02 -11.31 6.46
C ALA A 55 -13.90 -11.12 5.21
N ASN A 56 -13.90 -9.91 4.64
CA ASN A 56 -14.72 -9.53 3.50
C ASN A 56 -13.91 -9.43 2.18
N LEU A 57 -12.60 -9.68 2.21
CA LEU A 57 -11.76 -9.59 1.02
C LEU A 57 -12.04 -10.75 0.06
N SER A 58 -12.24 -10.41 -1.21
CA SER A 58 -12.26 -11.39 -2.29
C SER A 58 -10.86 -11.98 -2.51
N ARG A 59 -10.82 -13.13 -3.20
CA ARG A 59 -9.55 -13.76 -3.57
C ARG A 59 -8.68 -12.87 -4.46
N GLU A 60 -9.29 -12.06 -5.33
CA GLU A 60 -8.57 -11.14 -6.21
C GLU A 60 -7.94 -9.99 -5.43
N GLU A 61 -8.66 -9.42 -4.46
CA GLU A 61 -8.13 -8.38 -3.58
C GLU A 61 -7.00 -8.91 -2.70
N LEU A 62 -7.13 -10.14 -2.16
CA LEU A 62 -6.05 -10.78 -1.41
C LEU A 62 -4.77 -10.97 -2.25
N LEU A 63 -4.90 -11.37 -3.52
CA LEU A 63 -3.76 -11.51 -4.42
C LEU A 63 -3.11 -10.16 -4.74
N LYS A 64 -3.90 -9.09 -4.90
CA LYS A 64 -3.36 -7.72 -5.05
C LYS A 64 -2.60 -7.28 -3.79
N ILE A 65 -3.15 -7.55 -2.61
CA ILE A 65 -2.50 -7.23 -1.33
C ILE A 65 -1.19 -8.00 -1.18
N GLU A 66 -1.19 -9.30 -1.43
CA GLU A 66 0.02 -10.14 -1.43
C GLU A 66 1.09 -9.58 -2.38
N LYS A 67 0.69 -9.21 -3.61
CA LYS A 67 1.58 -8.62 -4.60
C LYS A 67 2.21 -7.30 -4.13
N VAL A 68 1.45 -6.43 -3.45
CA VAL A 68 1.98 -5.18 -2.89
C VAL A 68 2.93 -5.44 -1.72
N MET A 69 2.62 -6.42 -0.86
CA MET A 69 3.48 -6.77 0.29
C MET A 69 4.84 -7.32 -0.13
N ASP A 70 4.87 -8.12 -1.19
CA ASP A 70 6.12 -8.70 -1.73
C ASP A 70 6.90 -7.75 -2.63
N MET A 71 6.32 -6.60 -3.00
CA MET A 71 6.96 -5.64 -3.90
C MET A 71 8.13 -4.94 -3.19
N PRO A 72 9.31 -4.85 -3.84
CA PRO A 72 10.39 -4.02 -3.34
C PRO A 72 9.92 -2.58 -3.12
N VAL A 73 10.17 -2.04 -1.93
CA VAL A 73 9.76 -0.66 -1.60
C VAL A 73 10.17 0.37 -2.67
N PRO A 74 11.38 0.34 -3.26
CA PRO A 74 11.71 1.26 -4.34
C PRO A 74 10.79 1.16 -5.56
N GLU A 75 10.33 -0.04 -5.93
CA GLU A 75 9.39 -0.26 -7.03
C GLU A 75 8.02 0.35 -6.69
N LEU A 76 7.52 0.09 -5.48
CA LEU A 76 6.28 0.69 -4.99
C LEU A 76 6.37 2.23 -4.95
N GLN A 77 7.52 2.77 -4.56
CA GLN A 77 7.75 4.21 -4.54
C GLN A 77 7.78 4.84 -5.94
N GLU A 78 8.26 4.13 -6.96
CA GLU A 78 8.15 4.60 -8.35
C GLU A 78 6.70 4.59 -8.84
N ILE A 79 5.88 3.60 -8.45
CA ILE A 79 4.43 3.60 -8.74
C ILE A 79 3.76 4.83 -8.10
N LEU A 80 4.01 5.07 -6.82
CA LEU A 80 3.48 6.24 -6.10
C LEU A 80 3.94 7.56 -6.72
N LYS A 81 5.19 7.60 -7.19
CA LYS A 81 5.77 8.76 -7.85
C LYS A 81 5.07 9.05 -9.18
N LYS A 82 4.82 8.04 -10.02
CA LYS A 82 4.06 8.24 -11.26
C LYS A 82 2.64 8.75 -10.99
N ALA A 83 1.93 8.12 -10.04
CA ALA A 83 0.62 8.59 -9.61
C ALA A 83 0.64 10.02 -9.07
N TYR A 84 1.73 10.43 -8.39
CA TYR A 84 1.93 11.83 -8.01
C TYR A 84 2.07 12.78 -9.21
N HIS A 85 2.82 12.39 -10.25
CA HIS A 85 2.99 13.24 -11.43
C HIS A 85 1.66 13.50 -12.15
N GLU A 86 0.74 12.53 -12.13
CA GLU A 86 -0.56 12.65 -12.77
C GLU A 86 -1.58 13.42 -11.92
N THR A 87 -1.57 13.22 -10.60
CA THR A 87 -2.62 13.76 -9.71
C THR A 87 -2.21 15.03 -8.97
N GLY A 88 -0.90 15.32 -8.87
CA GLY A 88 -0.36 16.41 -8.07
C GLY A 88 -0.51 16.25 -6.55
N GLN A 89 -0.99 15.10 -6.06
CA GLN A 89 -1.32 14.92 -4.65
C GLN A 89 -0.07 14.82 -3.77
N LYS A 90 0.03 15.73 -2.78
CA LYS A 90 1.22 15.86 -1.93
C LYS A 90 1.48 14.62 -1.07
N GLN A 91 0.43 13.86 -0.73
CA GLN A 91 0.53 12.63 0.04
C GLN A 91 1.29 11.55 -0.72
N LEU A 92 0.99 11.40 -2.02
CA LEU A 92 1.73 10.49 -2.90
C LEU A 92 3.19 10.91 -3.02
N LYS A 93 3.47 12.21 -3.17
CA LYS A 93 4.84 12.73 -3.16
C LYS A 93 5.61 12.38 -1.90
N ILE A 94 4.97 12.51 -0.72
CA ILE A 94 5.60 12.19 0.57
C ILE A 94 5.95 10.71 0.62
N LEU A 95 5.03 9.82 0.24
CA LEU A 95 5.27 8.37 0.30
C LEU A 95 6.27 7.91 -0.77
N ALA A 96 6.29 8.55 -1.94
CA ALA A 96 7.24 8.30 -3.01
C ALA A 96 8.68 8.75 -2.69
N ASP A 97 8.89 9.62 -1.71
CA ASP A 97 10.23 10.07 -1.32
C ASP A 97 11.05 8.87 -0.77
N PRO A 98 12.27 8.59 -1.28
CA PRO A 98 13.08 7.48 -0.78
C PRO A 98 13.29 7.48 0.73
N LYS A 99 13.27 8.64 1.39
CA LYS A 99 13.37 8.77 2.86
C LYS A 99 12.19 8.15 3.61
N SER A 100 11.05 7.99 2.94
CA SER A 100 9.86 7.31 3.47
C SER A 100 9.95 5.78 3.36
N GLY A 101 11.02 5.25 2.77
CA GLY A 101 11.15 3.83 2.47
C GLY A 101 11.08 2.94 3.71
N ASP A 102 11.72 3.32 4.81
CA ASP A 102 11.67 2.55 6.06
C ASP A 102 10.29 2.56 6.70
N PHE A 103 9.58 3.69 6.64
CA PHE A 103 8.19 3.80 7.09
C PHE A 103 7.27 2.87 6.32
N ILE A 104 7.39 2.83 5.00
CA ILE A 104 6.60 1.95 4.15
C ILE A 104 6.93 0.48 4.48
N ARG A 105 8.22 0.12 4.51
CA ARG A 105 8.67 -1.24 4.79
C ARG A 105 8.15 -1.76 6.12
N GLN A 106 8.28 -0.96 7.18
CA GLN A 106 7.82 -1.35 8.51
C GLN A 106 6.31 -1.56 8.54
N ASN A 107 5.53 -0.64 7.97
CA ASN A 107 4.08 -0.78 7.97
C ASN A 107 3.61 -1.95 7.08
N LEU A 108 4.26 -2.23 5.94
CA LEU A 108 3.96 -3.43 5.15
C LEU A 108 4.23 -4.71 5.93
N ASN A 109 5.38 -4.81 6.61
CA ASN A 109 5.72 -5.97 7.44
C ASN A 109 4.73 -6.18 8.59
N GLU A 110 4.27 -5.09 9.22
CA GLU A 110 3.28 -5.15 10.29
C GLU A 110 1.89 -5.56 9.77
N LEU A 111 1.51 -5.08 8.58
CA LEU A 111 0.26 -5.49 7.93
C LEU A 111 0.30 -6.96 7.53
N GLN A 112 1.45 -7.45 7.04
CA GLN A 112 1.65 -8.84 6.65
C GLN A 112 1.39 -9.79 7.82
N LYS A 113 1.84 -9.46 9.04
CA LYS A 113 1.58 -10.26 10.26
C LYS A 113 0.09 -10.40 10.61
N ILE A 114 -0.75 -9.48 10.12
CA ILE A 114 -2.20 -9.48 10.39
C ILE A 114 -2.95 -10.20 9.26
N ILE A 115 -2.56 -9.92 8.01
CA ILE A 115 -3.23 -10.46 6.82
C ILE A 115 -2.81 -11.91 6.53
N PHE A 116 -1.54 -12.26 6.72
CA PHE A 116 -0.98 -13.58 6.45
C PHE A 116 -0.24 -14.14 7.70
N PRO A 117 -0.97 -14.38 8.81
CA PRO A 117 -0.39 -14.91 10.04
C PRO A 117 0.06 -16.37 9.90
#